data_AF-A0A7Y3BS17-F1
#
_entry.id   AF-A0A7Y3BS17-F1
#
_cell.length_a   1.000
_cell.length_b   1.000
_cell.length_c   1.000
_cell.angle_alpha   90.00
_cell.angle_beta   90.00
_cell.angle_gamma   90.00
#
_symmetry.space_group_name_H-M   'P 1'
#
loop_
_entity.id
_entity.type
_entity.pdbx_description
1 polymer ?
#
loop_
_entity_poly.entity_id
_entity_poly.type
_entity_poly.pdbx_seq_one_letter_code
_entity_poly.pdbx_strand_id
1 'polypeptide(L)'
;MARAVYPRTVSQATVDSPEAAMTLTFLTALLLGASAWTFLEYVIHRWLGHDARTRPNPFSAEHVRHHSEGNYFAPSWKKGAAALVFGLVLIGPSVALAGAVAGSSFVAGLITMYLAYEVLHRRAHTHPGKGRYAKWMRRHHFYHHFTNPHFNHGVTTPLWDWVFGTLRAPVIIRVPPKLAMPWLVDPETGAVRAEHAADYSLLGRAEPQPPRNQPSVRLIVTRSSAPVNGNGPPS
;
A
#
# COMPACT_ATOMS: atom_id res chain seq x y z
N MET A 1 46.22 2.05 -48.24
CA MET A 1 45.28 1.42 -47.29
C MET A 1 44.70 2.49 -46.38
N ALA A 2 43.49 2.98 -46.67
CA ALA A 2 42.81 3.98 -45.85
C ALA A 2 41.89 3.27 -44.84
N ARG A 3 42.13 3.46 -43.55
CA ARG A 3 41.25 2.98 -42.47
C ARG A 3 40.05 3.92 -42.40
N ALA A 4 38.86 3.40 -42.69
CA ALA A 4 37.62 4.14 -42.50
C ALA A 4 37.44 4.46 -41.00
N VAL A 5 37.53 5.75 -40.65
CA VAL A 5 37.12 6.25 -39.34
C VAL A 5 35.61 6.41 -39.40
N TYR A 6 34.88 5.45 -38.86
CA TYR A 6 33.44 5.60 -38.67
C TYR A 6 33.19 6.69 -37.61
N PRO A 7 32.38 7.73 -37.89
CA PRO A 7 32.00 8.68 -36.87
C PRO A 7 31.18 7.96 -35.81
N ARG A 8 31.67 7.97 -34.56
CA ARG A 8 30.89 7.54 -33.40
C ARG A 8 29.63 8.41 -33.37
N THR A 9 28.48 7.80 -33.61
CA THR A 9 27.18 8.50 -33.59
C THR A 9 26.98 9.16 -32.23
N VAL A 10 26.59 10.44 -32.25
CA VAL A 10 26.41 11.33 -31.09
C VAL A 10 25.52 10.72 -29.98
N SER A 11 24.71 9.70 -30.28
CA SER A 11 23.82 9.05 -29.32
C SER A 11 24.51 8.07 -28.34
N GLN A 12 25.70 7.54 -28.66
CA GLN A 12 26.44 6.68 -27.72
C GLN A 12 27.23 7.51 -26.71
N ALA A 13 27.77 8.66 -27.14
CA ALA A 13 28.52 9.57 -26.27
C ALA A 13 27.69 10.17 -25.13
N THR A 14 26.36 10.23 -25.27
CA THR A 14 25.44 10.75 -24.24
C THR A 14 25.17 9.75 -23.11
N VAL A 15 25.32 8.44 -23.35
CA VAL A 15 25.14 7.39 -22.33
C VAL A 15 26.44 7.11 -21.58
N ASP A 16 27.59 7.35 -22.22
CA ASP A 16 28.92 7.10 -21.66
C ASP A 16 29.51 8.30 -20.88
N SER A 17 28.74 9.39 -20.69
CA SER A 17 29.24 10.54 -19.92
C SER A 17 29.17 10.27 -18.41
N PRO A 18 30.17 10.74 -17.62
CA PRO A 18 30.14 10.62 -16.15
C PRO A 18 28.86 11.22 -15.53
N GLU A 19 28.31 12.27 -16.15
CA GLU A 19 27.06 12.91 -15.74
C GLU A 19 25.87 11.97 -15.93
N ALA A 20 25.74 11.33 -17.11
CA ALA A 20 24.66 10.39 -17.37
C ALA A 20 24.71 9.17 -16.43
N ALA A 21 25.91 8.64 -16.18
CA ALA A 21 26.11 7.55 -15.23
C ALA A 21 25.70 7.95 -13.79
N MET A 22 26.04 9.16 -13.37
CA MET A 22 25.66 9.69 -12.05
C MET A 22 24.14 9.91 -11.95
N THR A 23 23.50 10.49 -12.98
CA THR A 23 22.04 10.66 -13.03
C THR A 23 21.32 9.32 -12.98
N LEU A 24 21.78 8.32 -13.74
CA LEU A 24 21.19 6.98 -13.71
C LEU A 24 21.34 6.34 -12.34
N THR A 25 22.51 6.48 -11.70
CA THR A 25 22.77 5.99 -10.35
C THR A 25 21.83 6.64 -9.34
N PHE A 26 21.70 7.96 -9.40
CA PHE A 26 20.78 8.74 -8.55
C PHE A 26 19.34 8.25 -8.71
N LEU A 27 18.81 8.22 -9.94
CA LEU A 27 17.41 7.83 -10.19
C LEU A 27 17.13 6.39 -9.81
N THR A 28 18.06 5.47 -10.12
CA THR A 28 17.91 4.05 -9.78
C THR A 28 17.89 3.87 -8.26
N ALA A 29 18.85 4.47 -7.55
CA ALA A 29 18.92 4.37 -6.09
C ALA A 29 17.68 5.00 -5.43
N LEU A 30 17.22 6.16 -5.92
CA LEU A 30 15.99 6.81 -5.46
C LEU A 30 14.77 5.88 -5.61
N LEU A 31 14.60 5.24 -6.77
CA LEU A 31 13.49 4.32 -7.03
C LEU A 31 13.57 3.03 -6.20
N LEU A 32 14.79 2.51 -5.97
CA LEU A 32 15.01 1.37 -5.07
C LEU A 32 14.66 1.74 -3.63
N GLY A 33 15.03 2.93 -3.17
CA GLY A 33 14.65 3.45 -1.86
C GLY A 33 13.13 3.55 -1.70
N ALA A 34 12.45 4.13 -2.69
CA ALA A 34 11.00 4.21 -2.71
C ALA A 34 10.34 2.82 -2.69
N SER A 35 10.86 1.88 -3.48
CA SER A 35 10.38 0.50 -3.50
C SER A 35 10.59 -0.21 -2.16
N ALA A 36 11.74 0.00 -1.52
CA ALA A 36 12.05 -0.52 -0.19
C ALA A 36 11.08 0.03 0.87
N TRP A 37 10.68 1.30 0.79
CA TRP A 37 9.62 1.82 1.65
C TRP A 37 8.31 1.04 1.46
N THR A 38 7.86 0.79 0.22
CA THR A 38 6.59 0.06 0.03
C THR A 38 6.62 -1.34 0.64
N PHE A 39 7.79 -1.97 0.69
CA PHE A 39 7.99 -3.24 1.38
C PHE A 39 7.93 -3.05 2.90
N LEU A 40 8.63 -2.04 3.43
CA LEU A 40 8.59 -1.71 4.86
C LEU A 40 7.19 -1.36 5.33
N GLU A 41 6.42 -0.60 4.55
CA GLU A 41 5.01 -0.30 4.78
C GLU A 41 4.22 -1.60 4.99
N TYR A 42 4.35 -2.55 4.07
CA TYR A 42 3.72 -3.86 4.18
C TYR A 42 4.15 -4.59 5.46
N VAL A 43 5.45 -4.61 5.74
CA VAL A 43 6.03 -5.31 6.90
C VAL A 43 5.50 -4.73 8.21
N ILE A 44 5.54 -3.42 8.33
CA ILE A 44 5.11 -2.68 9.51
C ILE A 44 3.61 -2.84 9.72
N HIS A 45 2.79 -2.70 8.66
CA HIS A 45 1.35 -2.89 8.75
C HIS A 45 0.97 -4.30 9.18
N ARG A 46 1.53 -5.32 8.50
CA ARG A 46 1.18 -6.71 8.76
C ARG A 46 1.70 -7.18 10.11
N TRP A 47 3.02 -7.14 10.31
CA TRP A 47 3.62 -7.77 11.48
C TRP A 47 3.60 -6.83 12.68
N LEU A 48 4.09 -5.61 12.56
CA LEU A 48 4.09 -4.70 13.72
C LEU A 48 2.66 -4.22 14.07
N GLY A 49 1.77 -4.07 13.09
CA GLY A 49 0.40 -3.59 13.29
C GLY A 49 -0.60 -4.66 13.72
N HIS A 50 -0.54 -5.86 13.13
CA HIS A 50 -1.61 -6.87 13.28
C HIS A 50 -1.18 -8.25 13.75
N ASP A 51 0.09 -8.63 13.66
CA ASP A 51 0.53 -9.93 14.19
C ASP A 51 0.56 -9.90 15.72
N ALA A 52 -0.21 -10.79 16.35
CA ALA A 52 -0.36 -10.84 17.80
C ALA A 52 0.96 -10.98 18.57
N ARG A 53 2.00 -11.56 17.96
CA ARG A 53 3.32 -11.79 18.57
C ARG A 53 4.13 -10.50 18.69
N THR A 54 4.00 -9.62 17.71
CA THR A 54 4.76 -8.36 17.62
C THR A 54 3.90 -7.15 17.96
N ARG A 55 2.57 -7.30 18.04
CA ARG A 55 1.64 -6.22 18.32
C ARG A 55 1.96 -5.39 19.57
N PRO A 56 2.49 -5.87 20.71
CA PRO A 56 2.72 -4.96 21.86
C PRO A 56 3.92 -4.02 21.60
N ASN A 57 3.74 -3.00 20.75
CA ASN A 57 4.73 -2.00 20.36
C ASN A 57 4.05 -0.62 20.13
N PRO A 58 4.82 0.49 20.14
CA PRO A 58 4.26 1.84 19.97
C PRO A 58 3.52 2.09 18.65
N PHE A 59 3.99 1.50 17.54
CA PHE A 59 3.35 1.65 16.24
C PHE A 59 1.95 1.01 16.25
N SER A 60 1.82 -0.20 16.78
CA SER A 60 0.51 -0.88 16.82
C SER A 60 -0.51 -0.13 17.68
N ALA A 61 -0.08 0.53 18.76
CA ALA A 61 -0.96 1.27 19.64
C ALA A 61 -1.62 2.43 18.86
N GLU A 62 -0.82 3.16 18.10
CA GLU A 62 -1.27 4.23 17.19
C GLU A 62 -2.14 3.67 16.05
N HIS A 63 -1.74 2.53 15.47
CA HIS A 63 -2.43 1.87 14.35
C HIS A 63 -3.80 1.31 14.74
N VAL A 64 -3.89 0.59 15.86
CA VAL A 64 -5.15 0.05 16.38
C VAL A 64 -6.10 1.17 16.76
N ARG A 65 -5.59 2.26 17.34
CA ARG A 65 -6.39 3.45 17.63
C ARG A 65 -6.94 4.08 16.34
N HIS A 66 -6.12 4.16 15.30
CA HIS A 66 -6.57 4.59 13.98
C HIS A 66 -7.69 3.70 13.42
N HIS A 67 -7.58 2.38 13.54
CA HIS A 67 -8.65 1.45 13.15
C HIS A 67 -9.95 1.66 13.96
N SER A 68 -9.85 1.93 15.27
CA SER A 68 -11.02 2.03 16.14
C SER A 68 -11.76 3.37 16.03
N GLU A 69 -11.05 4.45 15.72
CA GLU A 69 -11.61 5.81 15.64
C GLU A 69 -11.85 6.28 14.19
N GLY A 70 -11.10 5.76 13.20
CA GLY A 70 -11.24 6.06 11.77
C GLY A 70 -10.76 7.47 11.35
N ASN A 71 -10.95 8.47 12.22
CA ASN A 71 -10.52 9.85 12.01
C ASN A 71 -9.24 10.22 12.81
N TYR A 72 -8.78 9.34 13.69
CA TYR A 72 -7.55 9.52 14.44
C TYR A 72 -6.32 9.30 13.57
N PHE A 73 -5.31 10.14 13.68
CA PHE A 73 -3.99 9.90 13.09
C PHE A 73 -2.95 10.25 14.13
N ALA A 74 -1.90 9.43 14.27
CA ALA A 74 -0.79 9.74 15.15
C ALA A 74 -0.25 11.15 14.83
N PRO A 75 0.09 11.96 15.84
CA PRO A 75 0.57 13.33 15.63
C PRO A 75 1.74 13.40 14.63
N SER A 76 1.70 14.37 13.71
CA SER A 76 2.71 14.50 12.65
C SER A 76 4.14 14.64 13.18
N TRP A 77 4.33 15.21 14.37
CA TRP A 77 5.66 15.32 14.99
C TRP A 77 6.23 13.95 15.38
N LYS A 78 5.41 12.99 15.87
CA LYS A 78 5.88 11.63 16.18
C LYS A 78 6.35 10.92 14.91
N LYS A 79 5.56 11.09 13.85
CA LYS A 79 5.83 10.55 12.52
C LYS A 79 7.08 11.16 11.88
N GLY A 80 7.26 12.48 12.04
CA GLY A 80 8.45 13.20 11.59
C GLY A 80 9.69 12.79 12.38
N ALA A 81 9.59 12.65 13.70
CA ALA A 81 10.68 12.19 14.56
C ALA A 81 11.11 10.76 14.20
N ALA A 82 10.15 9.84 13.99
CA ALA A 82 10.45 8.48 13.56
C ALA A 82 11.19 8.46 12.20
N ALA A 83 10.73 9.26 11.23
CA ALA A 83 11.37 9.36 9.93
C ALA A 83 12.78 9.97 10.00
N LEU A 84 12.98 10.99 10.86
CA LEU A 84 14.29 11.59 11.10
C LEU A 84 15.26 10.57 11.70
N VAL A 85 14.86 9.89 12.78
CA VAL A 85 15.68 8.86 13.41
C VAL A 85 16.01 7.75 12.41
N PHE A 86 15.02 7.26 11.66
CA PHE A 86 15.23 6.21 10.67
C PHE A 86 16.19 6.65 9.55
N GLY A 87 16.04 7.89 9.04
CA GLY A 87 16.94 8.47 8.06
C GLY A 87 18.38 8.60 8.57
N LEU A 88 18.56 9.11 9.79
CA LEU A 88 19.88 9.24 10.42
C LEU A 88 20.55 7.89 10.67
N VAL A 89 19.78 6.86 11.06
CA VAL A 89 20.31 5.50 11.25
C VAL A 89 20.71 4.87 9.93
N LEU A 90 19.97 5.11 8.85
CA LEU A 90 20.24 4.47 7.56
C LEU A 90 21.28 5.18 6.69
N ILE A 91 21.48 6.50 6.84
CA ILE A 91 22.33 7.27 5.91
C ILE A 91 23.79 6.82 5.94
N GLY A 92 24.38 6.64 7.13
CA GLY A 92 25.77 6.20 7.28
C GLY A 92 26.03 4.84 6.63
N PRO A 93 25.30 3.78 7.01
CA PRO A 93 25.42 2.46 6.40
C PRO A 93 25.16 2.48 4.88
N SER A 94 24.15 3.21 4.42
CA SER A 94 23.82 3.27 2.98
C SER A 94 24.93 3.92 2.17
N VAL A 95 25.50 5.01 2.67
CA VAL A 95 26.64 5.70 2.04
C VAL A 95 27.91 4.85 2.08
N ALA A 96 28.17 4.16 3.19
CA ALA A 96 29.33 3.27 3.32
C ALA A 96 29.25 2.09 2.33
N LEU A 97 28.05 1.54 2.10
CA LEU A 97 27.85 0.38 1.23
C LEU A 97 27.79 0.73 -0.26
N ALA A 98 27.13 1.83 -0.63
CA ALA A 98 26.81 2.15 -2.02
C ALA A 98 27.49 3.42 -2.54
N GLY A 99 28.26 4.11 -1.71
CA GLY A 99 28.85 5.41 -2.01
C GLY A 99 27.89 6.57 -1.77
N ALA A 100 28.43 7.79 -1.76
CA ALA A 100 27.69 9.00 -1.36
C ALA A 100 26.43 9.24 -2.20
N VAL A 101 26.53 9.16 -3.53
CA VAL A 101 25.40 9.44 -4.43
C VAL A 101 24.30 8.38 -4.28
N ALA A 102 24.62 7.10 -4.47
CA ALA A 102 23.60 6.05 -4.41
C ALA A 102 23.03 5.88 -3.00
N GLY A 103 23.88 5.87 -1.96
CA GLY A 103 23.44 5.70 -0.57
C GLY A 103 22.52 6.81 -0.09
N SER A 104 22.86 8.07 -0.37
CA SER A 104 22.00 9.21 0.00
C SER A 104 20.70 9.25 -0.82
N SER A 105 20.76 8.94 -2.11
CA SER A 105 19.57 8.88 -2.99
C SER A 105 18.61 7.77 -2.56
N PHE A 106 19.13 6.61 -2.14
CA PHE A 106 18.31 5.53 -1.61
C PHE A 106 17.53 5.98 -0.36
N VAL A 107 18.19 6.58 0.62
CA VAL A 107 17.54 7.09 1.83
C VAL A 107 16.53 8.20 1.50
N ALA A 108 16.88 9.10 0.58
CA ALA A 108 15.97 10.14 0.11
C ALA A 108 14.72 9.55 -0.56
N GLY A 109 14.86 8.51 -1.38
CA GLY A 109 13.74 7.84 -2.04
C GLY A 109 12.83 7.13 -1.03
N LEU A 110 13.43 6.46 -0.04
CA LEU A 110 12.72 5.81 1.05
C LEU A 110 11.87 6.80 1.83
N ILE A 111 12.47 7.91 2.30
CA ILE A 111 11.76 8.96 3.05
C ILE A 111 10.68 9.63 2.19
N THR A 112 10.98 9.88 0.92
CA THR A 112 10.02 10.49 -0.02
C THR A 112 8.78 9.62 -0.16
N MET A 113 8.96 8.31 -0.35
CA MET A 113 7.83 7.40 -0.48
C MET A 113 7.07 7.21 0.84
N TYR A 114 7.75 7.27 1.99
CA TYR A 114 7.09 7.33 3.30
C TYR A 114 6.16 8.54 3.43
N LEU A 115 6.63 9.74 3.05
CA LEU A 115 5.81 10.94 3.08
C LEU A 115 4.63 10.85 2.11
N ALA A 116 4.85 10.27 0.93
CA ALA A 116 3.77 10.00 -0.02
C ALA A 116 2.73 9.03 0.55
N TYR A 117 3.18 7.95 1.20
CA TYR A 117 2.33 7.01 1.94
C TYR A 117 1.47 7.74 2.98
N GLU A 118 2.08 8.59 3.81
CA GLU A 118 1.38 9.35 4.86
C GLU A 118 0.27 10.24 4.29
N VAL A 119 0.55 10.96 3.20
CA VAL A 119 -0.45 11.78 2.51
C VAL A 119 -1.55 10.91 1.91
N LEU A 120 -1.21 9.83 1.21
CA LEU A 120 -2.18 8.94 0.59
C LEU A 120 -3.10 8.29 1.62
N HIS A 121 -2.54 7.79 2.72
CA HIS A 121 -3.26 7.19 3.83
C HIS A 121 -4.23 8.17 4.48
N ARG A 122 -3.78 9.40 4.78
CA ARG A 122 -4.65 10.47 5.28
C ARG A 122 -5.77 10.81 4.30
N ARG A 123 -5.46 10.91 3.00
CA ARG A 123 -6.44 11.24 1.95
C ARG A 123 -7.45 10.12 1.71
N ALA A 124 -7.09 8.86 1.96
CA ALA A 124 -8.02 7.74 1.87
C ALA A 124 -9.24 7.96 2.79
N HIS A 125 -8.99 8.47 4.00
CA HIS A 125 -10.02 8.72 5.03
C HIS A 125 -10.64 10.13 4.95
N THR A 126 -9.92 11.14 4.47
CA THR A 126 -10.40 12.53 4.54
C THR A 126 -11.07 13.05 3.27
N HIS A 127 -10.86 12.42 2.12
CA HIS A 127 -11.33 12.95 0.83
C HIS A 127 -11.95 11.85 -0.03
N PRO A 128 -12.91 12.19 -0.93
CA PRO A 128 -13.35 11.27 -1.96
C PRO A 128 -12.24 11.02 -2.99
N GLY A 129 -12.36 9.93 -3.74
CA GLY A 129 -11.25 9.35 -4.53
C GLY A 129 -11.35 9.80 -5.95
N LYS A 130 -10.34 10.53 -6.42
CA LYS A 130 -10.30 11.06 -7.78
C LYS A 130 -9.37 10.21 -8.64
N GLY A 131 -9.88 9.73 -9.78
CA GLY A 131 -9.15 8.85 -10.68
C GLY A 131 -9.09 7.39 -10.24
N ARG A 132 -8.55 6.54 -11.13
CA ARG A 132 -8.55 5.08 -10.96
C ARG A 132 -7.72 4.64 -9.75
N TYR A 133 -6.52 5.19 -9.60
CA TYR A 133 -5.62 4.84 -8.51
C TYR A 133 -6.19 5.18 -7.13
N ALA A 134 -6.66 6.41 -6.90
CA ALA A 134 -7.18 6.80 -5.58
C ALA A 134 -8.44 6.03 -5.20
N LYS A 135 -9.30 5.68 -6.17
CA LYS A 135 -10.48 4.82 -5.94
C LYS A 135 -10.06 3.40 -5.58
N TRP A 136 -9.13 2.81 -6.32
CA TRP A 136 -8.57 1.49 -6.01
C TRP A 136 -7.93 1.47 -4.62
N MET A 137 -6.98 2.38 -4.37
CA MET A 137 -6.20 2.46 -3.12
C MET A 137 -7.13 2.55 -1.92
N ARG A 138 -8.15 3.43 -1.99
CA ARG A 138 -9.10 3.55 -0.89
C ARG A 138 -9.88 2.26 -0.68
N ARG A 139 -10.43 1.66 -1.72
CA ARG A 139 -11.22 0.43 -1.58
C ARG A 139 -10.36 -0.71 -1.02
N HIS A 140 -9.12 -0.81 -1.47
CA HIS A 140 -8.13 -1.75 -0.97
C HIS A 140 -7.85 -1.52 0.52
N HIS A 141 -7.54 -0.28 0.91
CA HIS A 141 -7.30 0.11 2.30
C HIS A 141 -8.53 -0.04 3.21
N PHE A 142 -9.72 0.24 2.68
CA PHE A 142 -10.96 0.14 3.47
C PHE A 142 -11.46 -1.30 3.61
N TYR A 143 -11.09 -2.19 2.69
CA TYR A 143 -11.22 -3.62 2.95
C TYR A 143 -10.45 -4.01 4.20
N HIS A 144 -9.20 -3.55 4.32
CA HIS A 144 -8.37 -3.78 5.50
C HIS A 144 -9.01 -3.19 6.77
N HIS A 145 -9.47 -1.94 6.74
CA HIS A 145 -10.10 -1.29 7.90
C HIS A 145 -11.41 -1.91 8.35
N PHE A 146 -12.32 -2.18 7.42
CA PHE A 146 -13.74 -2.42 7.73
C PHE A 146 -14.20 -3.84 7.44
N THR A 147 -13.43 -4.61 6.67
CA THR A 147 -13.79 -5.99 6.30
C THR A 147 -12.91 -7.00 7.03
N ASN A 148 -11.59 -6.96 6.84
CA ASN A 148 -10.68 -7.87 7.50
C ASN A 148 -9.25 -7.30 7.59
N PRO A 149 -8.74 -7.01 8.80
CA PRO A 149 -7.42 -6.41 9.00
C PRO A 149 -6.24 -7.36 8.74
N HIS A 150 -6.47 -8.64 8.44
CA HIS A 150 -5.42 -9.60 8.08
C HIS A 150 -5.07 -9.62 6.58
N PHE A 151 -5.69 -8.74 5.78
CA PHE A 151 -5.51 -8.66 4.33
C PHE A 151 -5.31 -7.20 3.90
N ASN A 152 -4.80 -7.00 2.68
CA ASN A 152 -4.66 -5.70 2.04
C ASN A 152 -3.85 -4.68 2.87
N HIS A 153 -2.68 -5.10 3.34
CA HIS A 153 -1.83 -4.30 4.22
C HIS A 153 -1.14 -3.14 3.49
N GLY A 154 -0.85 -3.30 2.20
CA GLY A 154 -0.24 -2.25 1.39
C GLY A 154 -1.25 -1.17 1.04
N VAL A 155 -1.01 0.05 1.48
CA VAL A 155 -1.80 1.25 1.13
C VAL A 155 -1.32 1.84 -0.19
N THR A 156 -0.01 1.89 -0.43
CA THR A 156 0.55 2.50 -1.65
C THR A 156 0.50 1.58 -2.86
N THR A 157 0.63 0.27 -2.65
CA THR A 157 0.68 -0.73 -3.71
C THR A 157 0.20 -2.09 -3.21
N PRO A 158 -0.49 -2.91 -4.04
CA PRO A 158 -0.87 -4.27 -3.65
C PRO A 158 0.26 -5.28 -3.87
N LEU A 159 1.43 -4.85 -4.38
CA LEU A 159 2.50 -5.75 -4.81
C LEU A 159 2.87 -6.76 -3.72
N TRP A 160 3.08 -6.30 -2.49
CA TRP A 160 3.47 -7.16 -1.38
C TRP A 160 2.31 -8.01 -0.87
N ASP A 161 1.08 -7.50 -0.92
CA ASP A 161 -0.10 -8.32 -0.66
C ASP A 161 -0.23 -9.48 -1.67
N TRP A 162 0.14 -9.26 -2.93
CA TRP A 162 0.19 -10.31 -3.93
C TRP A 162 1.32 -11.31 -3.66
N VAL A 163 2.56 -10.81 -3.43
CA VAL A 163 3.74 -11.64 -3.14
C VAL A 163 3.51 -12.56 -1.93
N PHE A 164 2.89 -12.05 -0.88
CA PHE A 164 2.67 -12.79 0.37
C PHE A 164 1.26 -13.39 0.53
N GLY A 165 0.44 -13.37 -0.53
CA GLY A 165 -0.88 -14.02 -0.54
C GLY A 165 -1.96 -13.34 0.31
N THR A 166 -1.78 -12.08 0.69
CA THR A 166 -2.73 -11.28 1.49
C THR A 166 -3.59 -10.33 0.67
N LEU A 167 -3.56 -10.41 -0.67
CA LEU A 167 -4.39 -9.59 -1.55
C LEU A 167 -5.84 -10.12 -1.61
N ARG A 168 -6.81 -9.22 -1.45
CA ARG A 168 -8.25 -9.48 -1.61
C ARG A 168 -8.89 -8.41 -2.48
N ALA A 169 -9.66 -8.85 -3.47
CA ALA A 169 -10.45 -7.96 -4.30
C ALA A 169 -11.56 -7.33 -3.45
N PRO A 170 -11.63 -6.00 -3.34
CA PRO A 170 -12.70 -5.36 -2.58
C PRO A 170 -14.05 -5.60 -3.29
N VAL A 171 -15.03 -6.11 -2.55
CA VAL A 171 -16.45 -6.05 -2.98
C VAL A 171 -17.04 -4.70 -2.56
N ILE A 172 -18.34 -4.63 -2.26
CA ILE A 172 -18.93 -3.48 -1.56
C ILE A 172 -18.36 -3.43 -0.14
N ILE A 173 -17.70 -2.33 0.20
CA ILE A 173 -17.15 -2.12 1.53
C ILE A 173 -18.26 -1.67 2.48
N ARG A 174 -18.47 -2.45 3.54
CA ARG A 174 -19.47 -2.14 4.58
C ARG A 174 -18.82 -1.33 5.69
N VAL A 175 -19.09 -0.03 5.73
CA VAL A 175 -18.49 0.90 6.68
C VAL A 175 -19.35 0.96 7.95
N PRO A 176 -18.79 0.80 9.15
CA PRO A 176 -19.52 1.07 10.39
C PRO A 176 -20.01 2.53 10.43
N PRO A 177 -21.29 2.82 10.76
CA PRO A 177 -21.81 4.20 10.78
C PRO A 177 -20.97 5.17 11.62
N LYS A 178 -20.45 4.71 12.78
CA LYS A 178 -19.58 5.51 13.65
C LYS A 178 -18.24 5.90 13.02
N LEU A 179 -17.80 5.17 12.00
CA LEU A 179 -16.55 5.41 11.27
C LEU A 179 -16.81 5.97 9.87
N ALA A 180 -18.05 6.30 9.54
CA ALA A 180 -18.39 6.81 8.22
C ALA A 180 -17.84 8.23 8.03
N MET A 181 -17.08 8.43 6.95
CA MET A 181 -16.44 9.71 6.67
C MET A 181 -17.45 10.72 6.12
N PRO A 182 -17.30 12.04 6.40
CA PRO A 182 -18.24 13.07 5.92
C PRO A 182 -18.41 13.14 4.40
N TRP A 183 -17.37 12.77 3.64
CA TRP A 183 -17.46 12.71 2.18
C TRP A 183 -18.22 11.48 1.68
N LEU A 184 -18.40 10.44 2.50
CA LEU A 184 -19.08 9.20 2.13
C LEU A 184 -20.60 9.31 2.33
N VAL A 185 -21.02 10.01 3.39
CA VAL A 185 -22.42 10.10 3.79
C VAL A 185 -23.02 11.47 3.48
N ASP A 186 -24.30 11.47 3.18
CA ASP A 186 -25.13 12.67 3.09
C ASP A 186 -25.47 13.16 4.52
N PRO A 187 -25.26 14.44 4.84
CA PRO A 187 -25.43 14.95 6.20
C PRO A 187 -26.89 15.05 6.64
N GLU A 188 -27.85 15.13 5.71
CA GLU A 188 -29.28 15.26 6.01
C GLU A 188 -29.90 13.88 6.28
N THR A 189 -29.56 12.90 5.45
CA THR A 189 -30.15 11.54 5.48
C THR A 189 -29.28 10.51 6.21
N GLY A 190 -27.99 10.80 6.38
CA GLY A 190 -26.99 9.86 6.88
C GLY A 190 -26.77 8.64 5.95
N ALA A 191 -27.30 8.67 4.72
CA ALA A 191 -27.15 7.59 3.74
C ALA A 191 -25.82 7.72 2.97
N VAL A 192 -25.34 6.63 2.37
CA VAL A 192 -24.19 6.69 1.44
C VAL A 192 -24.59 7.52 0.22
N ARG A 193 -23.76 8.49 -0.15
CA ARG A 193 -23.98 9.34 -1.33
C ARG A 193 -24.05 8.49 -2.59
N ALA A 194 -24.92 8.86 -3.54
CA ALA A 194 -25.20 8.07 -4.74
C ALA A 194 -23.93 7.77 -5.57
N GLU A 195 -23.01 8.72 -5.67
CA GLU A 195 -21.73 8.56 -6.37
C GLU A 195 -20.77 7.53 -5.73
N HIS A 196 -21.08 7.06 -4.53
CA HIS A 196 -20.28 6.10 -3.76
C HIS A 196 -21.02 4.79 -3.48
N ALA A 197 -22.33 4.71 -3.75
CA ALA A 197 -23.17 3.56 -3.45
C ALA A 197 -22.77 2.26 -4.20
N ALA A 198 -22.07 2.37 -5.32
CA ALA A 198 -21.55 1.20 -6.06
C ALA A 198 -20.37 0.51 -5.34
N ASP A 199 -19.64 1.24 -4.50
CA ASP A 199 -18.42 0.78 -3.84
C ASP A 199 -18.59 0.60 -2.32
N TYR A 200 -19.59 1.26 -1.70
CA TYR A 200 -19.74 1.35 -0.25
C TYR A 200 -21.20 1.20 0.21
N SER A 201 -21.37 0.63 1.41
CA SER A 201 -22.63 0.61 2.17
C SER A 201 -22.36 0.85 3.65
N LEU A 202 -23.41 1.12 4.44
CA LEU A 202 -23.31 1.22 5.90
C LEU A 202 -23.70 -0.11 6.55
N LEU A 203 -22.92 -0.58 7.53
CA LEU A 203 -23.27 -1.76 8.31
C LEU A 203 -24.62 -1.54 9.03
N GLY A 204 -25.52 -2.51 8.92
CA GLY A 204 -26.82 -2.51 9.59
C GLY A 204 -27.96 -1.76 8.88
N ARG A 205 -27.73 -1.16 7.70
CA ARG A 205 -28.81 -0.68 6.80
C ARG A 205 -28.97 -1.63 5.62
N ALA A 206 -30.21 -1.82 5.15
CA ALA A 206 -30.53 -2.68 4.02
C ALA A 206 -29.72 -2.28 2.77
N GLU A 207 -29.23 -3.27 2.02
CA GLU A 207 -28.41 -3.03 0.82
C GLU A 207 -29.19 -2.25 -0.25
N PRO A 208 -28.54 -1.29 -0.94
CA PRO A 208 -29.03 -0.85 -2.25
C PRO A 208 -28.98 -2.06 -3.20
N GLN A 209 -30.12 -2.44 -3.79
CA GLN A 209 -30.14 -3.53 -4.78
C GLN A 209 -29.16 -3.21 -5.93
N PRO A 210 -28.31 -4.17 -6.35
CA PRO A 210 -27.50 -3.98 -7.53
C PRO A 210 -28.38 -3.80 -8.79
N PRO A 211 -27.95 -3.03 -9.79
CA PRO A 211 -28.70 -2.86 -11.03
C PRO A 211 -28.93 -4.23 -11.69
N ARG A 212 -30.17 -4.50 -12.13
CA ARG A 212 -30.67 -5.79 -12.66
C ARG A 212 -29.86 -6.42 -13.81
N ASN A 213 -28.89 -5.71 -14.38
CA ASN A 213 -28.22 -6.10 -15.63
C ASN A 213 -26.71 -6.40 -15.50
N GLN A 214 -26.19 -6.75 -14.32
CA GLN A 214 -24.82 -7.27 -14.24
C GLN A 214 -24.80 -8.79 -14.48
N PRO A 215 -23.98 -9.29 -15.42
CA PRO A 215 -23.81 -10.72 -15.60
C PRO A 215 -23.14 -11.32 -14.36
N SER A 216 -23.74 -12.39 -13.82
CA SER A 216 -23.18 -13.14 -12.71
C SER A 216 -21.87 -13.79 -13.13
N VAL A 217 -20.75 -13.34 -12.58
CA VAL A 217 -19.48 -14.07 -12.70
C VAL A 217 -19.60 -15.29 -11.78
N ARG A 218 -19.98 -16.44 -12.35
CA ARG A 218 -19.85 -17.72 -11.66
C ARG A 218 -18.37 -17.98 -11.43
N LEU A 219 -17.93 -17.82 -10.18
CA LEU A 219 -16.68 -18.38 -9.72
C LEU A 219 -16.77 -19.90 -9.89
N ILE A 220 -16.06 -20.44 -10.88
CA ILE A 220 -15.82 -21.88 -11.00
C ILE A 220 -14.93 -22.25 -9.81
N VAL A 221 -15.56 -22.72 -8.73
CA VAL A 221 -14.87 -23.41 -7.65
C VAL A 221 -14.52 -24.79 -8.21
N THR A 222 -13.29 -24.97 -8.68
CA THR A 222 -12.73 -26.31 -8.91
C THR A 222 -12.58 -26.99 -7.56
N ARG A 223 -13.56 -27.83 -7.19
CA ARG A 223 -13.41 -28.76 -6.07
C ARG A 223 -12.36 -29.80 -6.47
N SER A 224 -11.13 -29.63 -6.00
CA SER A 224 -10.17 -30.74 -5.95
C SER A 224 -10.67 -31.72 -4.89
N SER A 225 -11.13 -32.88 -5.31
CA SER A 225 -11.49 -34.00 -4.45
C SER A 225 -10.28 -34.94 -4.40
N ALA A 226 -9.50 -34.85 -3.32
CA ALA A 226 -8.56 -35.90 -2.97
C ALA A 226 -9.28 -36.93 -2.08
N PRO A 227 -9.14 -38.24 -2.32
CA PRO A 227 -9.76 -39.25 -1.48
C PRO A 227 -9.03 -39.37 -0.13
N VAL A 228 -9.81 -39.41 0.95
CA VAL A 228 -9.35 -39.76 2.29
C VAL A 228 -9.17 -41.29 2.32
N ASN A 229 -7.93 -41.76 2.38
CA ASN A 229 -7.63 -43.16 2.70
C ASN A 229 -7.80 -43.36 4.20
N GLY A 230 -8.82 -44.14 4.58
CA GLY A 230 -9.01 -44.62 5.94
C GLY A 230 -8.05 -45.79 6.23
N ASN A 231 -7.22 -45.63 7.25
CA ASN A 231 -6.57 -46.74 7.94
C ASN A 231 -6.91 -46.61 9.43
N GLY A 232 -7.85 -47.44 9.89
CA GLY A 232 -8.02 -47.72 11.32
C GLY A 232 -6.91 -48.65 11.82
N PRO A 233 -6.56 -48.62 13.11
CA PRO A 233 -5.54 -49.50 13.67
C PRO A 233 -6.15 -50.88 13.98
N PRO A 234 -5.37 -51.98 13.86
CA PRO A 234 -5.80 -53.27 14.41
C PRO A 234 -5.55 -53.32 15.92
N SER A 235 -6.38 -54.15 16.56
CA SER A 235 -6.37 -54.58 17.98
C SER A 235 -5.01 -54.89 18.58
#